data_AF-S4NVM6-F1
#
_entry.id   AF-S4NVM6-F1
#
_cell.length_a   1.000
_cell.length_b   1.000
_cell.length_c   1.000
_cell.angle_alpha   90.00
_cell.angle_beta   90.00
_cell.angle_gamma   90.00
#
_symmetry.space_group_name_H-M   'P 1'
#
loop_
_entity.id
_entity.type
_entity.pdbx_description
1 polymer ?
#
loop_
_entity_poly.entity_id
_entity_poly.type
_entity_poly.pdbx_seq_one_letter_code
_entity_poly.pdbx_strand_id
1 'polypeptide(L)' 'MSIQNLNTFDPFADAIKSSEDDVQDGLVHVRIQQRNGRKTLTTVQGLSSEYDLKKIVRACKKEFACNGTVV' A
#
# COMPACT_ATOMS: atom_id res chain seq x y z
N MET A 1 -18.73 -3.58 35.96
CA MET A 1 -17.80 -2.45 36.14
C MET A 1 -16.43 -2.89 35.66
N SER A 2 -15.93 -2.36 34.54
CA SER A 2 -14.62 -2.70 33.98
C SER A 2 -13.56 -1.74 34.51
N ILE A 3 -12.41 -2.26 34.92
CA ILE A 3 -11.29 -1.49 35.48
C ILE A 3 -10.53 -0.82 34.31
N GLN A 4 -10.64 0.50 34.21
CA GLN A 4 -10.05 1.30 33.12
C GLN A 4 -8.51 1.26 33.07
N ASN A 5 -7.85 0.87 34.17
CA ASN A 5 -6.39 0.90 34.34
C ASN A 5 -5.65 -0.25 33.61
N LEU A 6 -6.36 -1.28 33.15
CA LEU A 6 -5.77 -2.38 32.37
C LEU A 6 -5.98 -2.22 30.87
N ASN A 7 -6.51 -1.08 30.42
CA ASN A 7 -6.52 -0.77 29.00
C ASN A 7 -5.08 -0.58 28.55
N THR A 8 -4.62 -1.45 27.64
CA THR A 8 -3.31 -1.34 26.99
C THR A 8 -3.21 0.01 26.30
N PHE A 9 -2.49 0.94 26.93
CA PHE A 9 -2.19 2.25 26.39
C PHE A 9 -0.96 2.12 25.49
N ASP A 10 -1.15 2.28 24.19
CA ASP A 10 -0.05 2.36 23.24
C ASP A 10 0.51 3.79 23.24
N PRO A 11 1.74 4.02 23.77
CA PRO A 11 2.31 5.35 23.90
C PRO A 11 2.66 6.00 22.55
N PHE A 12 2.59 5.27 21.44
CA PHE A 12 2.87 5.78 20.10
C PHE A 12 1.62 6.07 19.27
N ALA A 13 0.42 5.73 19.77
CA ALA A 13 -0.83 5.85 19.01
C ALA A 13 -1.16 7.29 18.58
N ASP A 14 -0.83 8.28 19.41
CA ASP A 14 -1.07 9.70 19.10
C ASP A 14 0.05 10.29 18.22
N ALA A 15 1.28 9.78 18.34
CA ALA A 15 2.41 10.21 17.50
C ALA A 15 2.25 9.79 16.04
N ILE A 16 1.66 8.61 15.79
CA ILE A 16 1.34 8.12 14.43
C ILE A 16 0.25 8.97 13.77
N LYS A 17 -0.68 9.55 14.56
CA LYS A 17 -1.77 10.40 14.05
C LYS A 17 -1.38 11.86 13.84
N SER A 18 -0.37 12.36 14.58
CA SER A 18 0.06 13.76 14.51
C SER A 18 1.12 14.04 13.44
N SER A 19 1.65 13.03 12.75
CA SER A 19 2.33 13.25 11.47
C SER A 19 1.27 13.54 10.42
N GLU A 20 0.90 14.81 10.27
CA GLU A 20 0.03 15.31 9.18
C GLU A 20 0.64 15.05 7.78
N ASP A 21 1.91 14.61 7.73
CA ASP A 21 2.54 13.89 6.61
C ASP A 21 2.21 12.38 6.71
N ASP A 22 0.93 12.05 6.75
CA ASP A 22 0.44 10.68 6.79
C ASP A 22 0.88 9.98 5.49
N VAL A 23 2.04 9.33 5.55
CA VAL A 23 2.62 8.51 4.48
C VAL A 23 1.66 7.36 4.25
N GLN A 24 0.64 7.62 3.45
CA GLN A 24 -0.31 6.68 2.84
C GLN A 24 -0.21 5.27 3.41
N ASP A 25 -0.74 5.02 4.61
CA ASP A 25 -0.96 3.65 5.12
C ASP A 25 0.20 2.66 4.78
N GLY A 26 1.44 3.05 5.12
CA GLY A 26 2.64 2.21 4.95
C GLY A 26 3.52 2.51 3.73
N LEU A 27 4.73 1.92 3.73
CA LEU A 27 5.68 2.07 2.62
C LEU A 27 5.14 1.40 1.34
N VAL A 28 5.03 2.18 0.25
CA VAL A 28 4.78 1.62 -1.08
C VAL A 28 6.06 0.94 -1.58
N HIS A 29 6.00 -0.36 -1.79
CA HIS A 29 7.09 -1.14 -2.35
C HIS A 29 6.88 -1.38 -3.85
N VAL A 30 7.71 -0.74 -4.68
CA VAL A 30 7.80 -1.03 -6.11
C VAL A 30 8.97 -1.99 -6.35
N ARG A 31 8.68 -3.18 -6.85
CA ARG A 31 9.68 -4.23 -7.09
C ARG A 31 9.61 -4.73 -8.53
N ILE A 32 10.76 -5.05 -9.10
CA ILE A 32 10.87 -5.75 -10.38
C ILE A 32 11.28 -7.20 -10.12
N GLN A 33 10.58 -8.11 -10.79
CA GLN A 33 10.89 -9.53 -10.78
C GLN A 33 11.09 -10.01 -12.22
N GLN A 34 12.11 -10.82 -12.47
CA GLN A 34 12.29 -11.45 -13.77
C GLN A 34 11.38 -12.67 -13.86
N ARG A 35 10.58 -12.76 -14.93
CA ARG A 35 9.69 -13.89 -15.19
C ARG A 35 10.45 -14.98 -15.92
N ASN A 36 10.58 -14.84 -17.25
CA ASN A 36 11.31 -15.79 -18.10
C ASN A 36 12.18 -15.02 -19.09
N GLY A 37 13.46 -15.37 -19.18
CA GLY A 37 14.40 -14.75 -20.12
C GLY A 37 14.38 -13.23 -19.97
N ARG A 38 14.03 -12.50 -21.03
CA ARG A 38 13.96 -11.02 -21.00
C ARG A 38 12.63 -10.43 -20.52
N LYS A 39 11.66 -11.26 -20.09
CA LYS A 39 10.37 -10.77 -19.57
C LYS A 39 10.47 -10.49 -18.07
N THR A 40 9.98 -9.34 -17.62
CA THR A 40 9.92 -8.93 -16.22
C THR A 40 8.48 -8.58 -15.81
N LEU A 41 8.21 -8.60 -14.50
CA LEU A 41 6.96 -8.19 -13.88
C LEU A 41 7.28 -7.12 -12.83
N THR A 42 6.52 -6.03 -12.83
CA THR A 42 6.61 -5.00 -11.80
C THR A 42 5.45 -5.18 -10.84
N THR A 43 5.74 -5.38 -9.55
CA THR A 43 4.74 -5.49 -8.48
C THR A 43 4.78 -4.24 -7.61
N VAL A 44 3.61 -3.67 -7.36
CA VAL A 44 3.43 -2.56 -6.41
C VAL A 44 2.65 -3.10 -5.22
N GLN A 45 3.21 -2.96 -4.02
CA GLN A 45 2.61 -3.38 -2.75
C GLN A 45 2.54 -2.20 -1.79
N GLY A 46 1.63 -2.23 -0.82
CA GLY A 46 1.49 -1.16 0.18
C GLY A 46 0.72 0.07 -0.32
N LEU A 47 -0.17 -0.11 -1.30
CA LEU A 47 -1.13 0.95 -1.64
C LEU A 47 -2.30 0.91 -0.65
N SER A 48 -2.69 2.08 -0.15
CA SER A 48 -3.85 2.22 0.74
C SER A 48 -5.12 1.63 0.09
N SER A 49 -5.94 0.99 0.93
CA SER A 49 -7.21 0.38 0.54
C SER A 49 -8.29 1.38 0.11
N GLU A 50 -8.08 2.67 0.39
CA GLU A 50 -8.97 3.76 -0.04
C GLU A 50 -8.94 3.97 -1.57
N TYR A 51 -7.84 3.58 -2.22
CA TYR A 51 -7.68 3.74 -3.65
C TYR A 51 -8.34 2.61 -4.45
N ASP A 52 -8.99 2.97 -5.56
CA ASP A 52 -9.53 2.00 -6.51
C ASP A 52 -8.41 1.41 -7.38
N LEU A 53 -7.85 0.29 -6.91
CA LEU A 53 -6.78 -0.44 -7.58
C LEU A 53 -7.14 -0.83 -9.03
N LYS A 54 -8.43 -1.07 -9.35
CA LYS A 54 -8.84 -1.43 -10.72
C LYS A 54 -8.73 -0.24 -11.66
N LYS A 55 -9.06 0.97 -11.21
CA LYS A 55 -8.88 2.20 -12.00
C LYS A 55 -7.40 2.49 -12.23
N ILE A 56 -6.57 2.32 -11.20
CA ILE A 56 -5.12 2.51 -11.32
C ILE A 56 -4.54 1.55 -12.36
N VAL A 57 -4.84 0.25 -12.25
CA VAL A 57 -4.38 -0.74 -13.24
C VAL A 57 -4.87 -0.42 -14.65
N ARG A 58 -6.12 0.05 -14.81
CA ARG A 58 -6.64 0.46 -16.13
C ARG A 58 -5.89 1.66 -16.71
N ALA A 59 -5.55 2.65 -15.89
CA ALA A 59 -4.74 3.79 -16.31
C ALA A 59 -3.33 3.34 -16.71
N CYS A 60 -2.67 2.51 -15.90
CA CYS A 60 -1.34 1.98 -16.20
C CYS A 60 -1.32 1.12 -17.48
N LYS A 61 -2.34 0.31 -17.74
CA LYS A 61 -2.45 -0.44 -19.00
C LYS A 61 -2.51 0.46 -20.22
N LYS A 62 -3.25 1.58 -20.11
CA LYS A 62 -3.41 2.54 -21.21
C LYS A 62 -2.13 3.35 -21.44
N GLU A 63 -1.52 3.85 -20.36
CA GLU A 63 -0.35 4.73 -20.44
C GLU A 63 0.92 3.97 -20.84
N PHE A 64 1.18 2.82 -20.21
CA PHE A 64 2.41 2.06 -20.42
C PHE A 64 2.28 0.98 -21.49
N ALA A 65 1.12 0.84 -22.13
CA ALA A 65 0.83 -0.19 -23.13
C ALA A 65 1.23 -1.62 -22.69
N CYS A 66 1.15 -1.90 -21.38
CA CYS A 66 1.50 -3.18 -20.77
C CYS A 66 0.23 -3.90 -20.27
N ASN A 67 0.34 -5.19 -19.96
CA ASN A 67 -0.71 -5.92 -19.25
C ASN A 67 -0.41 -5.99 -17.74
N GLY A 68 -1.46 -6.16 -16.94
CA GLY A 68 -1.39 -6.19 -15.49
C GLY A 68 -2.70 -6.63 -14.85
N THR A 69 -2.68 -6.98 -13.58
CA THR A 69 -3.87 -7.31 -12.81
C THR A 69 -3.69 -6.88 -11.36
N VAL A 70 -4.79 -6.60 -10.69
CA VAL A 70 -4.82 -6.55 -9.23
C VAL A 70 -4.82 -8.00 -8.73
N VAL A 71 -4.03 -8.27 -7.69
CA VAL A 71 -3.90 -9.57 -7.00
C VAL A 71 -4.24 -9.36 -5.54
#